data_AF-A0A521RAS2-F1
#
_entry.id   AF-A0A521RAS2-F1
#
_cell.length_a   1.000
_cell.length_b   1.000
_cell.length_c   1.000
_cell.angle_alpha   90.00
_cell.angle_beta   90.00
_cell.angle_gamma   90.00
#
_symmetry.space_group_name_H-M   'P 1'
#
loop_
_entity.id
_entity.type
_entity.pdbx_description
1 polymer ?
#
loop_
_entity_poly.entity_id
_entity_poly.type
_entity_poly.pdbx_seq_one_letter_code
_entity_poly.pdbx_strand_id
1 'polypeptide(L)'
;MGQLRGKEKVVMSKCVICGNQDFRREEVEEIFHIDDHYVLVEHIPATVCVQCGEKTFTAETTEGIRKMLRERRPPSRSVAMDVFAY
;
A
#
# COMPACT_ATOMS: atom_id res chain seq x y z
N MET A 1 -15.00 28.07 -10.30
CA MET A 1 -13.63 28.63 -10.33
C MET A 1 -13.00 28.26 -8.99
N GLY A 2 -12.39 27.08 -8.89
CA GLY A 2 -10.93 26.89 -8.94
C GLY A 2 -10.40 26.85 -7.49
N GLN A 3 -9.58 25.92 -7.00
CA GLN A 3 -8.72 24.92 -7.63
C GLN A 3 -8.39 23.82 -6.60
N LEU A 4 -8.41 22.57 -7.09
CA LEU A 4 -7.38 21.54 -6.94
C LEU A 4 -6.94 21.14 -5.52
N ARG A 5 -7.51 20.02 -5.06
CA ARG A 5 -6.98 19.17 -3.99
C ARG A 5 -5.52 18.80 -4.31
N GLY A 6 -4.62 19.12 -3.38
CA GLY A 6 -3.19 18.86 -3.49
C GLY A 6 -2.92 17.37 -3.67
N LYS A 7 -2.46 16.98 -4.85
CA LYS A 7 -1.81 15.68 -5.07
C LYS A 7 -0.39 15.81 -4.54
N GLU A 8 -0.17 15.42 -3.30
CA GLU A 8 1.15 15.44 -2.68
C GLU A 8 2.05 14.46 -3.43
N LYS A 9 2.98 14.98 -4.24
CA LYS A 9 4.03 14.19 -4.88
C LYS A 9 4.98 13.75 -3.78
N VAL A 10 4.99 12.45 -3.46
CA VAL A 10 6.13 11.84 -2.77
C VAL A 10 7.33 11.96 -3.70
N VAL A 11 8.27 12.86 -3.38
CA VAL A 11 9.52 13.02 -4.13
C VAL A 11 10.58 12.16 -3.46
N MET A 12 10.67 10.90 -3.85
CA MET A 12 11.82 10.06 -3.55
C MET A 12 12.79 10.12 -4.73
N SER A 13 14.01 10.59 -4.48
CA SER A 13 15.07 10.69 -5.51
C SER A 13 15.88 9.40 -5.64
N LYS A 14 15.84 8.51 -4.65
CA LYS A 14 16.53 7.21 -4.67
C LYS A 14 15.83 6.22 -3.76
N CYS A 15 15.93 4.94 -4.08
CA CYS A 15 15.38 3.86 -3.29
C CYS A 15 16.17 3.75 -1.99
N VAL A 16 15.49 3.67 -0.85
CA VAL A 16 16.13 3.54 0.46
C VAL A 16 16.77 2.17 0.67
N ILE A 17 16.36 1.17 -0.11
CA ILE A 17 16.85 -0.21 -0.01
C ILE A 17 18.05 -0.46 -0.93
N CYS A 18 17.98 -0.06 -2.21
CA CYS A 18 19.02 -0.38 -3.20
C CYS A 18 19.69 0.84 -3.84
N GLY A 19 19.22 2.06 -3.58
CA GLY A 19 19.77 3.29 -4.17
C GLY A 19 19.34 3.59 -5.62
N ASN A 20 18.58 2.70 -6.27
CA ASN A 20 18.07 2.95 -7.63
C ASN A 20 17.16 4.19 -7.70
N GLN A 21 17.14 4.88 -8.84
CA GLN A 21 16.35 6.12 -9.02
C GLN A 21 15.08 5.91 -9.85
N ASP A 22 14.94 4.74 -10.48
CA ASP A 22 13.80 4.43 -11.32
C ASP A 22 12.67 3.77 -10.50
N PHE A 23 11.48 4.36 -10.64
CA PHE A 23 10.27 3.92 -9.96
C PHE A 23 9.09 3.90 -10.91
N ARG A 24 8.13 3.02 -10.65
CA ARG A 24 6.82 2.99 -11.31
C ARG A 24 5.70 3.22 -10.31
N ARG A 25 4.60 3.82 -10.77
CA ARG A 25 3.36 3.87 -9.99
C ARG A 25 2.47 2.71 -10.39
N GLU A 26 1.99 1.99 -9.41
CA GLU A 26 1.08 0.87 -9.61
C GLU A 26 0.16 0.69 -8.39
N GLU A 27 -0.91 -0.07 -8.59
CA GLU A 27 -1.75 -0.56 -7.51
C GLU A 27 -1.23 -1.91 -7.04
N VAL A 28 -1.05 -2.08 -5.73
CA VAL A 28 -0.53 -3.30 -5.13
C VAL A 28 -1.52 -3.88 -4.12
N GLU A 29 -1.27 -5.12 -3.73
CA GLU A 29 -1.97 -5.81 -2.66
C GLU A 29 -1.02 -6.03 -1.48
N GLU A 30 -1.55 -5.92 -0.26
CA GLU A 30 -0.82 -6.20 0.98
C GLU A 30 -1.67 -7.03 1.94
N ILE A 31 -1.05 -7.99 2.61
CA ILE A 31 -1.67 -8.78 3.67
C ILE A 31 -1.20 -8.22 5.02
N PHE A 32 -2.14 -7.73 5.81
CA PHE A 32 -1.90 -7.27 7.18
C PHE A 32 -2.28 -8.36 8.17
N HIS A 33 -1.51 -8.50 9.24
CA HIS A 33 -1.85 -9.35 10.38
C HIS A 33 -2.30 -8.46 11.55
N ILE A 34 -3.59 -8.53 11.91
CA ILE A 34 -4.23 -7.65 12.92
C ILE A 34 -5.12 -8.50 13.81
N ASP A 35 -4.96 -8.40 15.13
CA ASP A 35 -5.80 -9.09 16.12
C ASP A 35 -6.00 -10.59 15.79
N ASP A 36 -4.93 -11.30 15.41
CA ASP A 36 -4.91 -12.72 14.99
C ASP A 36 -5.65 -13.04 13.66
N HIS A 37 -5.98 -12.03 12.86
CA HIS A 37 -6.60 -12.18 11.55
C HIS A 37 -5.72 -11.65 10.43
N TYR A 38 -5.71 -12.34 9.29
CA TYR A 38 -5.12 -11.84 8.06
C TYR A 38 -6.15 -11.01 7.29
N VAL A 39 -5.77 -9.79 6.92
CA VAL A 39 -6.59 -8.88 6.11
C VAL A 39 -5.85 -8.54 4.83
N LEU A 40 -6.43 -8.95 3.70
CA LEU A 40 -5.96 -8.55 2.38
C LEU A 40 -6.54 -7.17 2.04
N VAL A 41 -5.67 -6.21 1.74
CA VAL A 41 -6.05 -4.91 1.20
C VAL A 41 -5.57 -4.82 -0.24
N GLU A 42 -6.51 -4.60 -1.15
CA GLU A 42 -6.28 -4.53 -2.59
C GLU A 42 -6.25 -3.08 -3.09
N HIS A 43 -5.76 -2.88 -4.31
CA HIS A 43 -5.76 -1.60 -5.01
C HIS A 43 -5.05 -0.46 -4.27
N ILE A 44 -3.98 -0.77 -3.54
CA ILE A 44 -3.23 0.23 -2.77
C ILE A 44 -2.32 1.02 -3.74
N PRO A 45 -2.49 2.34 -3.88
CA PRO A 45 -1.60 3.14 -4.71
C PRO A 45 -0.19 3.19 -4.11
N ALA A 46 0.81 2.73 -4.87
CA ALA A 46 2.19 2.65 -4.44
C ALA A 46 3.16 3.22 -5.48
N THR A 47 4.32 3.64 -5.01
CA THR A 47 5.51 3.86 -5.84
C THR A 47 6.46 2.70 -5.61
N VAL A 48 6.81 1.97 -6.67
CA VAL A 48 7.57 0.72 -6.59
C VAL A 48 8.89 0.86 -7.31
N CYS A 49 9.98 0.50 -6.64
CA CYS A 49 11.31 0.49 -7.25
C CYS A 49 11.37 -0.57 -8.34
N VAL A 50 11.74 -0.19 -9.56
CA VAL A 50 11.78 -1.14 -10.69
C VAL A 50 12.88 -2.20 -10.54
N GLN A 51 13.88 -1.95 -9.69
CA GLN A 51 15.05 -2.81 -9.54
C GLN A 51 14.91 -3.83 -8.40
N CYS A 52 14.42 -3.41 -7.23
CA CYS A 52 14.31 -4.30 -6.07
C CYS A 52 12.87 -4.61 -5.63
N GLY A 53 11.87 -3.94 -6.21
CA GLY A 53 10.46 -4.14 -5.85
C GLY A 53 10.04 -3.46 -4.55
N GLU A 54 10.89 -2.66 -3.92
CA GLU A 54 10.53 -1.91 -2.71
C GLU A 54 9.32 -1.01 -2.97
N LYS A 55 8.30 -1.13 -2.13
CA LYS A 55 7.04 -0.39 -2.22
C LYS A 55 7.05 0.77 -1.24
N THR A 56 6.65 1.96 -1.69
CA THR A 56 6.48 3.13 -0.84
C THR A 56 5.07 3.69 -0.99
N PHE A 57 4.46 4.02 0.16
CA PHE A 57 3.10 4.54 0.26
C PHE A 57 3.12 6.00 0.74
N THR A 58 2.13 6.77 0.30
CA THR A 58 1.96 8.15 0.80
C THR A 58 1.39 8.13 2.22
N ALA A 59 1.57 9.22 2.97
CA ALA A 59 0.94 9.37 4.29
C ALA A 59 -0.60 9.25 4.21
N GLU A 60 -1.20 9.80 3.15
CA GLU A 60 -2.64 9.70 2.89
C GLU A 60 -3.07 8.24 2.68
N THR A 61 -2.32 7.48 1.87
CA THR A 61 -2.56 6.05 1.62
C THR A 61 -2.52 5.27 2.93
N THR A 62 -1.44 5.44 3.71
CA THR A 62 -1.24 4.72 4.97
C THR A 62 -2.31 5.06 6.01
N GLU A 63 -2.67 6.34 6.15
CA GLU A 63 -3.74 6.75 7.07
C GLU A 63 -5.13 6.27 6.62
N GLY A 64 -5.38 6.23 5.31
CA GLY A 64 -6.60 5.66 4.73
C GLY A 64 -6.77 4.20 5.11
N ILE A 65 -5.70 3.40 4.92
CA ILE A 65 -5.68 1.98 5.33
C ILE A 65 -5.88 1.86 6.84
N ARG A 66 -5.13 2.64 7.65
CA ARG A 66 -5.24 2.60 9.13
C ARG A 66 -6.67 2.85 9.60
N LYS A 67 -7.37 3.84 9.04
CA LYS A 67 -8.76 4.15 9.39
C LYS A 67 -9.71 3.03 8.97
N MET A 68 -9.57 2.54 7.74
CA MET A 68 -10.39 1.44 7.22
C MET A 68 -10.31 0.18 8.10
N LEU A 69 -9.10 -0.20 8.51
CA LEU A 69 -8.87 -1.39 9.34
C LEU A 69 -9.34 -1.19 10.79
N ARG A 70 -9.23 0.02 11.35
CA ARG A 70 -9.72 0.34 12.70
C ARG A 70 -11.24 0.41 12.79
N GLU A 71 -11.89 0.96 11.77
CA GLU A 71 -13.35 1.14 11.75
C GLU A 71 -14.11 -0.19 11.56
N ARG A 72 -13.39 -1.33 11.41
CA ARG A 72 -13.97 -2.66 11.21
C ARG A 72 -15.07 -2.68 10.15
N ARG A 73 -14.87 -1.92 9.08
CA ARG A 73 -15.80 -1.94 7.93
C ARG A 73 -15.87 -3.37 7.39
N PRO A 74 -17.08 -3.85 7.01
CA PRO A 74 -17.19 -5.16 6.41
C PRO A 74 -16.33 -5.24 5.14
N PRO A 75 -15.65 -6.37 4.90
CA PRO A 75 -14.83 -6.52 3.71
C PRO A 75 -15.69 -6.50 2.45
N SER A 76 -15.12 -6.03 1.34
CA SER A 76 -15.77 -6.08 0.02
C SER A 76 -16.01 -7.52 -0.44
N ARG A 77 -15.10 -8.43 -0.07
CA ARG A 77 -15.14 -9.86 -0.34
C ARG A 77 -14.21 -10.60 0.63
N SER A 78 -14.45 -11.89 0.82
CA SER A 78 -13.53 -12.78 1.53
C SER A 78 -12.92 -13.77 0.54
N VAL A 79 -11.67 -14.17 0.79
CA VAL A 79 -10.96 -15.21 0.03
C VAL A 79 -10.58 -16.36 0.96
N ALA A 80 -10.64 -17.59 0.45
CA ALA A 80 -10.00 -18.72 1.11
C ALA A 80 -8.49 -18.64 0.87
N MET A 81 -7.70 -18.84 1.92
CA MET A 81 -6.24 -18.79 1.85
C MET A 81 -5.67 -20.07 2.48
N ASP A 82 -5.00 -20.86 1.66
CA ASP A 82 -4.26 -22.03 2.14
C ASP A 82 -2.94 -21.57 2.76
N VAL A 83 -2.62 -22.11 3.95
CA VAL A 83 -1.40 -21.77 4.68
C VAL A 83 -0.53 -23.02 4.82
N PHE A 84 0.70 -22.93 4.33
CA PHE A 84 1.71 -23.97 4.46
C PHE A 84 2.81 -23.48 5.40
N ALA A 85 3.11 -24.25 6.45
CA ALA A 85 4.25 -24.02 7.33
C ALA A 85 5.38 -25.00 6.99
N TYR A 86 6.63 -24.55 7.08
CA TYR A 86 7.84 -25.37 6.89
C TYR A 86 8.55 -25.60 8.23
#